data_AF-A0A3S3S3W3-F1
#
_entry.id   AF-A0A3S3S3W3-F1
#
_cell.length_a   1.000
_cell.length_b   1.000
_cell.length_c   1.000
_cell.angle_alpha   90.00
_cell.angle_beta   90.00
_cell.angle_gamma   90.00
#
_symmetry.space_group_name_H-M   'P 1'
#
loop_
_entity.id
_entity.type
_entity.pdbx_description
1 polymer ?
#
loop_
_entity_poly.entity_id
_entity_poly.type
_entity_poly.pdbx_seq_one_letter_code
_entity_poly.pdbx_strand_id
1 'polypeptide(L)'
;MEQSSIWLDILSNQSIISWLLVGSVVGVALLMGLFVLVNGTSKLDNGFSGRLIQRWSTRSVVIHWLGAIPCLILILTGVIIGAGKVIFEPGSSNWATAVKISATLHEIAVFPFMIGAFTMILMWWKKQLFKKYDIDWFKKAGGYINFGAKQHPEAGFANGGEKLWFWVFTINFVVLSSTGLMLFFPEVAPSHENAPIVISLHIISAMAIGAFAIVHIFMATVISEGGLSNMITGKCDENWAKQHHNRWYKTVNKEKQ
;
A
#
# COMPACT_ATOMS: atom_id res chain seq x y z
N MET A 1 -19.96 28.92 17.38
CA MET A 1 -19.09 28.67 18.54
C MET A 1 -18.65 27.22 18.63
N GLU A 2 -19.50 26.24 18.32
CA GLU A 2 -19.15 24.81 18.39
C GLU A 2 -18.23 24.34 17.25
N GLN A 3 -18.38 24.90 16.05
CA GLN A 3 -17.50 24.59 14.92
C GLN A 3 -16.10 25.21 15.08
N SER A 4 -16.00 26.39 15.69
CA SER A 4 -14.72 27.05 16.00
C SER A 4 -13.89 26.30 17.04
N SER A 5 -14.52 25.60 17.99
CA SER A 5 -13.79 24.80 19.00
C SER A 5 -13.16 23.55 18.41
N ILE A 6 -13.85 22.84 17.50
CA ILE A 6 -13.32 21.64 16.83
C ILE A 6 -12.06 21.96 16.02
N TRP A 7 -12.03 23.10 15.32
CA TRP A 7 -10.87 23.49 14.52
C TRP A 7 -9.67 23.88 15.39
N LEU A 8 -9.91 24.55 16.51
CA LEU A 8 -8.85 24.88 17.45
C LEU A 8 -8.24 23.61 18.07
N ASP A 9 -9.07 22.60 18.35
CA ASP A 9 -8.61 21.29 18.83
C ASP A 9 -7.79 20.54 17.77
N ILE A 10 -8.18 20.59 16.49
CA ILE A 10 -7.40 19.97 15.41
C ILE A 10 -6.03 20.67 15.26
N LEU A 11 -6.01 22.00 15.29
CA LEU A 11 -4.79 22.79 15.18
C LEU A 11 -3.87 22.61 16.39
N SER A 12 -4.42 22.51 17.61
CA SER A 12 -3.62 22.26 18.82
C SER A 12 -3.01 20.85 18.84
N ASN A 13 -3.59 19.90 18.10
CA ASN A 13 -3.13 18.52 18.01
C ASN A 13 -2.19 18.25 16.81
N GLN A 14 -1.71 19.30 16.11
CA GLN A 14 -0.86 19.14 14.92
C GLN A 14 0.36 18.25 15.16
N SER A 15 1.03 18.37 16.32
CA SER A 15 2.19 17.53 16.65
C SER A 15 1.82 16.05 16.75
N ILE A 16 0.67 15.73 17.35
CA ILE A 16 0.18 14.35 17.47
C ILE A 16 -0.12 13.79 16.07
N ILE A 17 -0.78 14.57 15.21
CA ILE A 17 -1.09 14.17 13.83
C ILE A 17 0.20 13.89 13.05
N SER A 18 1.22 14.75 13.17
CA SER A 18 2.53 14.52 12.56
C SER A 18 3.18 13.21 13.02
N TRP A 19 3.14 12.91 14.32
CA TRP A 19 3.70 11.65 14.85
C TRP A 19 2.88 10.41 14.45
N LEU A 20 1.56 10.52 14.36
CA LEU A 20 0.72 9.46 13.81
C LEU A 20 1.05 9.20 12.33
N LEU A 21 1.33 10.25 11.57
CA LEU A 21 1.71 10.14 10.15
C LEU A 21 3.05 9.42 10.01
N VAL A 22 4.05 9.83 10.78
CA VAL A 22 5.35 9.13 10.85
C VAL A 22 5.18 7.69 11.30
N GLY A 23 4.38 7.45 12.35
CA GLY A 23 4.09 6.13 12.90
C GLY A 23 3.44 5.19 11.90
N SER A 24 2.52 5.69 11.07
CA SER A 24 1.87 4.90 10.02
C SER A 24 2.83 4.35 8.97
N VAL A 25 3.99 4.98 8.77
CA VAL A 25 4.99 4.53 7.79
C VAL A 25 6.17 3.87 8.50
N VAL A 26 6.89 4.62 9.33
CA VAL A 26 8.10 4.16 10.01
C VAL A 26 7.75 3.14 11.09
N GLY A 27 6.73 3.40 11.90
CA GLY A 27 6.28 2.47 12.94
C GLY A 27 5.81 1.14 12.35
N VAL A 28 5.02 1.18 11.28
CA VAL A 28 4.60 -0.04 10.56
C VAL A 28 5.78 -0.77 9.95
N ALA A 29 6.77 -0.07 9.38
CA ALA A 29 7.97 -0.70 8.84
C ALA A 29 8.79 -1.40 9.94
N LEU A 30 8.93 -0.78 11.11
CA LEU A 30 9.58 -1.39 12.27
C LEU A 30 8.81 -2.61 12.78
N LEU A 31 7.47 -2.55 12.83
CA LEU A 31 6.63 -3.69 13.21
C LEU A 31 6.76 -4.85 12.22
N MET A 32 6.79 -4.57 10.91
CA MET A 32 7.01 -5.59 9.88
C MET A 32 8.43 -6.18 9.97
N GLY A 33 9.44 -5.35 10.24
CA GLY A 33 10.81 -5.81 10.51
C GLY A 33 10.88 -6.73 11.72
N LEU A 34 10.26 -6.33 12.84
CA LEU A 34 10.16 -7.15 14.04
C LEU A 34 9.41 -8.46 13.78
N PHE A 35 8.31 -8.41 13.04
CA PHE A 35 7.57 -9.60 12.63
C PHE A 35 8.48 -10.56 11.86
N VAL A 36 9.24 -10.06 10.87
CA VAL A 36 10.20 -10.90 10.12
C VAL A 36 11.30 -11.48 11.03
N LEU A 37 11.81 -10.70 11.98
CA LEU A 37 12.85 -11.17 12.91
C LEU A 37 12.35 -12.29 13.84
N VAL A 38 11.10 -12.20 14.31
CA VAL A 38 10.52 -13.14 15.28
C VAL A 38 9.86 -14.34 14.59
N ASN A 39 9.12 -14.11 13.52
CA ASN A 39 8.37 -15.14 12.79
C ASN A 39 9.20 -15.80 11.67
N GLY A 40 10.13 -15.07 11.06
CA GLY A 40 10.81 -15.49 9.83
C GLY A 40 9.96 -15.29 8.57
N THR A 41 10.54 -15.66 7.42
CA THR A 41 9.89 -15.60 6.11
C THR A 41 9.02 -16.83 5.86
N SER A 42 8.05 -16.69 4.96
CA SER A 42 7.23 -17.80 4.46
C SER A 42 7.97 -18.49 3.31
N LYS A 43 8.76 -19.49 3.67
CA LYS A 43 9.52 -20.31 2.71
C LYS A 43 8.64 -21.27 1.92
N LEU A 44 9.11 -21.66 0.74
CA LEU A 44 8.47 -22.72 -0.04
C LEU A 44 8.76 -24.09 0.56
N ASP A 45 7.73 -24.86 0.88
CA ASP A 45 7.87 -26.18 1.53
C ASP A 45 8.63 -27.17 0.66
N ASN A 46 8.45 -27.09 -0.66
CA ASN A 46 9.12 -27.93 -1.64
C ASN A 46 10.27 -27.21 -2.36
N GLY A 47 10.72 -26.06 -1.84
CA GLY A 47 11.66 -25.17 -2.52
C GLY A 47 11.15 -24.67 -3.88
N PHE A 48 12.03 -23.98 -4.60
CA PHE A 48 11.76 -23.55 -5.97
C PHE A 48 11.80 -24.74 -6.93
N SER A 49 10.79 -24.83 -7.80
CA SER A 49 10.76 -25.83 -8.87
C SER A 49 11.66 -25.47 -10.06
N GLY A 50 11.98 -24.18 -10.24
CA GLY A 50 12.66 -23.64 -11.43
C GLY A 50 11.73 -23.48 -12.65
N ARG A 51 10.53 -24.05 -12.62
CA ARG A 51 9.54 -23.91 -13.68
C ARG A 51 8.71 -22.64 -13.47
N LEU A 52 8.82 -21.71 -14.41
CA LEU A 52 8.10 -20.45 -14.36
C LEU A 52 6.72 -20.53 -15.04
N ILE A 53 5.74 -19.87 -14.43
CA ILE A 53 4.37 -19.72 -14.92
C ILE A 53 4.08 -18.23 -15.11
N GLN A 54 3.46 -17.87 -16.24
CA GLN A 54 3.01 -16.51 -16.47
C GLN A 54 1.86 -16.16 -15.52
N ARG A 55 2.06 -15.15 -14.65
CA ARG A 55 1.03 -14.65 -13.74
C ARG A 55 0.45 -13.32 -14.22
N TRP A 56 1.32 -12.40 -14.62
CA TRP A 56 0.96 -11.04 -15.01
C TRP A 56 1.50 -10.72 -16.40
N SER A 57 0.70 -10.08 -17.25
CA SER A 57 1.20 -9.59 -18.54
C SER A 57 2.24 -8.48 -18.36
N THR A 58 3.12 -8.29 -19.33
CA THR A 58 4.08 -7.16 -19.36
C THR A 58 3.38 -5.82 -19.17
N ARG A 59 2.20 -5.64 -19.80
CA ARG A 59 1.37 -4.44 -19.60
C ARG A 59 1.00 -4.24 -18.13
N SER A 60 0.61 -5.30 -17.43
CA SER A 60 0.25 -5.20 -16.00
C SER A 60 1.46 -4.81 -15.15
N VAL A 61 2.63 -5.36 -15.45
CA VAL A 61 3.89 -5.01 -14.76
C VAL A 61 4.26 -3.55 -14.99
N VAL A 62 4.20 -3.06 -16.23
CA VAL A 62 4.52 -1.66 -16.54
C VAL A 62 3.55 -0.70 -15.84
N ILE A 63 2.25 -0.98 -15.89
CA ILE A 63 1.23 -0.16 -15.22
C ILE A 63 1.39 -0.21 -13.70
N HIS A 64 1.79 -1.34 -13.13
CA HIS A 64 2.13 -1.45 -11.72
C HIS A 64 3.22 -0.44 -11.35
N TRP A 65 4.35 -0.45 -12.05
CA TRP A 65 5.47 0.44 -11.74
C TRP A 65 5.18 1.91 -12.04
N LEU A 66 4.35 2.20 -13.05
CA LEU A 66 3.83 3.55 -13.32
C LEU A 66 3.03 4.10 -12.12
N GLY A 67 2.28 3.26 -11.39
CA GLY A 67 1.57 3.67 -10.18
C GLY A 67 2.45 3.61 -8.92
N ALA A 68 3.27 2.57 -8.78
CA ALA A 68 4.00 2.28 -7.55
C ALA A 68 5.15 3.27 -7.29
N ILE A 69 5.92 3.65 -8.31
CA ILE A 69 7.04 4.59 -8.13
C ILE A 69 6.53 5.97 -7.66
N PRO A 70 5.54 6.59 -8.34
CA PRO A 70 4.94 7.82 -7.85
C PRO A 70 4.27 7.68 -6.48
N CYS A 71 3.62 6.55 -6.20
CA CYS A 71 3.04 6.29 -4.87
C CYS A 71 4.09 6.37 -3.76
N LEU A 72 5.28 5.78 -3.97
CA LEU A 72 6.38 5.87 -3.01
C LEU A 72 6.88 7.31 -2.83
N ILE A 73 7.00 8.06 -3.93
CA ILE A 73 7.36 9.48 -3.87
C ILE A 73 6.32 10.25 -3.05
N LEU A 74 5.03 10.05 -3.31
CA LEU A 74 3.93 10.70 -2.60
C LEU A 74 3.92 10.37 -1.11
N ILE A 75 4.15 9.10 -0.73
CA ILE A 75 4.21 8.69 0.68
C ILE A 75 5.39 9.39 1.39
N LEU A 76 6.59 9.33 0.80
CA LEU A 76 7.80 9.91 1.41
C LEU A 76 7.69 11.43 1.53
N THR A 77 7.29 12.09 0.44
CA THR A 77 7.12 13.55 0.42
C THR A 77 5.97 14.00 1.32
N GLY A 78 4.86 13.25 1.36
CA GLY A 78 3.71 13.55 2.22
C GLY A 78 4.05 13.50 3.71
N VAL A 79 4.87 12.52 4.14
CA VAL A 79 5.40 12.48 5.52
C VAL A 79 6.26 13.72 5.80
N ILE A 80 7.14 14.12 4.88
CA ILE A 80 7.99 15.30 5.07
C ILE A 80 7.14 16.58 5.09
N ILE A 81 6.13 16.72 4.24
CA ILE A 81 5.24 17.89 4.23
C ILE A 81 4.45 17.96 5.55
N GLY A 82 3.86 16.85 6.00
CA GLY A 82 3.00 16.80 7.18
C GLY A 82 3.72 16.74 8.52
N ALA A 83 4.99 16.32 8.56
CA ALA A 83 5.74 16.10 9.80
C ALA A 83 7.19 16.62 9.78
N GLY A 84 7.66 17.22 8.68
CA GLY A 84 9.06 17.60 8.51
C GLY A 84 9.57 18.57 9.57
N LYS A 85 8.75 19.53 10.01
CA LYS A 85 9.10 20.41 11.14
C LYS A 85 9.37 19.60 12.41
N VAL A 86 8.43 18.73 12.79
CA VAL A 86 8.54 17.89 14.00
C VAL A 86 9.74 16.94 13.94
N ILE A 87 10.05 16.39 12.77
CA ILE A 87 11.16 15.45 12.59
C ILE A 87 12.53 16.16 12.63
N PHE A 88 12.65 17.33 11.98
CA PHE A 88 13.94 17.94 11.70
C PHE A 88 14.29 19.15 12.58
N GLU A 89 13.30 19.90 13.08
CA GLU A 89 13.53 21.12 13.88
C GLU A 89 14.44 20.91 15.11
N PRO A 90 14.36 19.78 15.85
CA PRO A 90 15.27 19.56 16.98
C PRO A 90 16.77 19.49 16.61
N GLY A 91 17.11 19.34 15.32
CA GLY A 91 18.50 19.20 14.86
C GLY A 91 18.88 20.00 13.61
N SER A 92 17.94 20.72 12.98
CA SER A 92 18.21 21.51 11.77
C SER A 92 17.19 22.62 11.53
N SER A 93 17.66 23.80 11.17
CA SER A 93 16.83 24.91 10.68
C SER A 93 16.38 24.73 9.22
N ASN A 94 16.91 23.74 8.49
CA ASN A 94 16.65 23.54 7.05
C ASN A 94 15.37 22.74 6.75
N TRP A 95 14.56 22.44 7.76
CA TRP A 95 13.31 21.69 7.61
C TRP A 95 12.37 22.33 6.58
N ALA A 96 12.34 23.66 6.49
CA ALA A 96 11.51 24.39 5.53
C ALA A 96 11.93 24.12 4.07
N THR A 97 13.23 24.02 3.80
CA THR A 97 13.77 23.65 2.48
C THR A 97 13.37 22.22 2.12
N ALA A 98 13.47 21.29 3.07
CA ALA A 98 13.06 19.90 2.85
C ALA A 98 11.56 19.79 2.54
N VAL A 99 10.71 20.53 3.26
CA VAL A 99 9.27 20.62 2.99
C VAL A 99 9.02 21.19 1.59
N LYS A 100 9.70 22.28 1.20
CA LYS A 100 9.54 22.90 -0.11
C LYS A 100 9.90 21.94 -1.26
N ILE A 101 11.05 21.27 -1.17
CA ILE A 101 11.45 20.27 -2.18
C ILE A 101 10.43 19.13 -2.23
N SER A 102 9.98 18.66 -1.07
CA SER A 102 9.01 17.58 -0.98
C SER A 102 7.67 17.97 -1.61
N ALA A 103 7.18 19.18 -1.40
CA ALA A 103 5.95 19.69 -2.01
C ALA A 103 6.05 19.65 -3.55
N THR A 104 7.13 20.15 -4.13
CA THR A 104 7.34 20.12 -5.58
C THR A 104 7.38 18.69 -6.13
N LEU A 105 8.08 17.77 -5.45
CA LEU A 105 8.13 16.36 -5.86
C LEU A 105 6.77 15.67 -5.71
N HIS A 106 6.01 16.03 -4.66
CA HIS A 106 4.66 15.51 -4.43
C HIS A 106 3.75 15.89 -5.60
N GLU A 107 3.71 17.17 -5.96
CA GLU A 107 2.91 17.72 -7.06
C GLU A 107 3.22 17.04 -8.41
N ILE A 108 4.51 16.84 -8.73
CA ILE A 108 4.94 16.15 -9.96
C ILE A 108 4.47 14.69 -9.98
N ALA A 109 4.48 14.01 -8.83
CA ALA A 109 4.12 12.60 -8.73
C ALA A 109 2.59 12.34 -8.78
N VAL A 110 1.75 13.35 -8.53
CA VAL A 110 0.28 13.21 -8.49
C VAL A 110 -0.28 12.60 -9.77
N PHE A 111 -0.01 13.20 -10.94
CA PHE A 111 -0.66 12.75 -12.17
C PHE A 111 -0.20 11.37 -12.64
N PRO A 112 1.11 11.03 -12.65
CA PRO A 112 1.56 9.67 -12.93
C PRO A 112 0.95 8.64 -11.97
N PHE A 113 0.88 8.94 -10.66
CA PHE A 113 0.22 8.09 -9.68
C PHE A 113 -1.24 7.86 -10.04
N MET A 114 -2.00 8.94 -10.29
CA MET A 114 -3.43 8.85 -10.59
C MET A 114 -3.72 8.03 -11.84
N ILE A 115 -2.95 8.24 -12.91
CA ILE A 115 -3.09 7.48 -14.16
C ILE A 115 -2.77 6.00 -13.92
N GLY A 116 -1.65 5.70 -13.26
CA GLY A 116 -1.25 4.32 -12.95
C GLY A 116 -2.26 3.61 -12.06
N ALA A 117 -2.62 4.22 -10.93
CA ALA A 117 -3.58 3.71 -9.95
C ALA A 117 -4.96 3.45 -10.54
N PHE A 118 -5.53 4.44 -11.25
CA PHE A 118 -6.83 4.29 -11.88
C PHE A 118 -6.83 3.16 -12.93
N THR A 119 -5.76 3.08 -13.74
CA THR A 119 -5.62 2.01 -14.74
C THR A 119 -5.53 0.63 -14.07
N MET A 120 -4.78 0.49 -12.98
CA MET A 120 -4.71 -0.76 -12.20
C MET A 120 -6.08 -1.18 -11.68
N ILE A 121 -6.86 -0.24 -11.14
CA ILE A 121 -8.21 -0.50 -10.62
C ILE A 121 -9.10 -1.08 -11.73
N LEU A 122 -9.15 -0.42 -12.89
CA LEU A 122 -9.95 -0.89 -14.03
C LEU A 122 -9.50 -2.25 -14.58
N MET A 123 -8.20 -2.50 -14.63
CA MET A 123 -7.65 -3.75 -15.16
C MET A 123 -7.86 -4.93 -14.20
N TRP A 124 -7.76 -4.71 -12.89
CA TRP A 124 -7.59 -5.81 -11.93
C TRP A 124 -8.80 -6.08 -11.05
N TRP A 125 -9.78 -5.18 -10.93
CA TRP A 125 -10.89 -5.32 -9.97
C TRP A 125 -11.60 -6.68 -9.98
N LYS A 126 -11.82 -7.28 -11.16
CA LYS A 126 -12.47 -8.61 -11.28
C LYS A 126 -11.68 -9.71 -10.57
N LYS A 127 -10.34 -9.63 -10.60
CA LYS A 127 -9.44 -10.59 -9.94
C LYS A 127 -9.40 -10.37 -8.41
N GLN A 128 -9.88 -9.22 -7.96
CA GLN A 128 -9.79 -8.76 -6.57
C GLN A 128 -11.12 -8.90 -5.80
N LEU A 129 -12.13 -9.54 -6.40
CA LEU A 129 -13.39 -9.83 -5.73
C LEU A 129 -13.20 -10.87 -4.62
N PHE A 130 -13.71 -10.55 -3.43
CA PHE A 130 -13.79 -11.50 -2.33
C PHE A 130 -14.61 -12.73 -2.69
N LYS A 131 -14.16 -13.88 -2.18
CA LYS A 131 -14.73 -15.21 -2.35
C LYS A 131 -14.90 -15.84 -0.98
N LYS A 132 -15.80 -16.82 -0.86
CA LYS A 132 -16.10 -17.47 0.43
C LYS A 132 -14.86 -18.04 1.14
N TYR A 133 -13.90 -18.57 0.38
CA TYR A 133 -12.67 -19.14 0.93
C TYR A 133 -11.71 -18.08 1.53
N ASP A 134 -11.89 -16.79 1.24
CA ASP A 134 -11.05 -15.74 1.83
C ASP A 134 -11.31 -15.59 3.34
N ILE A 135 -12.48 -15.99 3.83
CA ILE A 135 -12.79 -16.01 5.27
C ILE A 135 -11.83 -16.98 5.98
N ASP A 136 -11.64 -18.17 5.43
CA ASP A 136 -10.70 -19.15 5.99
C ASP A 136 -9.25 -18.71 5.80
N TRP A 137 -8.95 -17.96 4.75
CA TRP A 137 -7.65 -17.32 4.56
C TRP A 137 -7.34 -16.32 5.69
N PHE A 138 -8.30 -15.47 6.06
CA PHE A 138 -8.14 -14.51 7.15
C PHE A 138 -8.03 -15.18 8.52
N LYS A 139 -8.85 -16.20 8.81
CA LYS A 139 -8.75 -16.97 10.06
C LYS A 139 -7.37 -17.57 10.29
N LYS A 140 -6.64 -17.85 9.21
CA LYS A 140 -5.30 -18.43 9.22
C LYS A 140 -4.20 -17.39 9.03
N ALA A 141 -4.54 -16.09 9.05
CA ALA A 141 -3.62 -14.99 8.76
C ALA A 141 -2.78 -15.23 7.48
N GLY A 142 -3.42 -15.78 6.44
CA GLY A 142 -2.78 -16.12 5.18
C GLY A 142 -1.78 -17.27 5.22
N GLY A 143 -1.64 -17.96 6.37
CA GLY A 143 -0.64 -19.00 6.55
C GLY A 143 0.77 -18.47 6.80
N TYR A 144 0.92 -17.17 7.07
CA TYR A 144 2.22 -16.52 7.23
C TYR A 144 2.79 -16.63 8.64
N ILE A 145 2.00 -17.08 9.61
CA ILE A 145 2.46 -17.31 10.98
C ILE A 145 3.16 -18.67 11.03
N ASN A 146 4.45 -18.68 11.34
CA ASN A 146 5.30 -19.87 11.37
C ASN A 146 5.26 -20.62 12.70
N PHE A 147 4.51 -20.11 13.69
CA PHE A 147 4.29 -20.81 14.96
C PHE A 147 3.23 -21.91 14.80
N GLY A 148 3.60 -23.14 15.15
CA GLY A 148 2.70 -24.29 15.11
C GLY A 148 2.67 -25.00 13.75
N ALA A 149 1.55 -25.65 13.45
CA ALA A 149 1.41 -26.42 12.21
C ALA A 149 1.35 -25.49 11.00
N LYS A 150 2.15 -25.79 9.96
CA LYS A 150 2.13 -25.05 8.70
C LYS A 150 0.74 -25.09 8.06
N GLN A 151 0.27 -23.94 7.59
CA GLN A 151 -1.04 -23.82 6.95
C GLN A 151 -0.90 -23.06 5.64
N HIS A 152 -1.48 -23.61 4.58
CA HIS A 152 -1.58 -22.93 3.28
C HIS A 152 -3.06 -22.76 2.93
N PRO A 153 -3.71 -21.67 3.36
CA PRO A 153 -5.11 -21.44 3.05
C PRO A 153 -5.34 -21.35 1.53
N GLU A 154 -6.51 -21.80 1.11
CA GLU A 154 -6.92 -21.75 -0.29
C GLU A 154 -6.92 -20.31 -0.82
N ALA A 155 -6.36 -20.12 -2.01
CA ALA A 155 -6.30 -18.81 -2.65
C ALA A 155 -6.46 -18.91 -4.16
N GLY A 156 -7.17 -17.94 -4.72
CA GLY A 156 -7.38 -17.79 -6.16
C GLY A 156 -6.22 -17.05 -6.80
N PHE A 157 -6.49 -16.29 -7.87
CA PHE A 157 -5.46 -15.47 -8.51
C PHE A 157 -4.88 -14.46 -7.52
N ALA A 158 -5.76 -13.71 -6.84
CA ALA A 158 -5.41 -12.93 -5.66
C ALA A 158 -5.81 -13.67 -4.38
N ASN A 159 -4.98 -13.61 -3.36
CA ASN A 159 -5.28 -14.09 -2.01
C ASN A 159 -6.07 -13.04 -1.19
N GLY A 160 -6.53 -13.40 0.01
CA GLY A 160 -7.36 -12.51 0.84
C GLY A 160 -6.66 -11.18 1.18
N GLY A 161 -5.36 -11.21 1.45
CA GLY A 161 -4.55 -10.02 1.74
C GLY A 161 -4.35 -9.11 0.53
N GLU A 162 -4.07 -9.68 -0.65
CA GLU A 162 -3.96 -8.91 -1.91
C GLU A 162 -5.30 -8.22 -2.25
N LYS A 163 -6.43 -8.90 -2.02
CA LYS A 163 -7.78 -8.34 -2.22
C LYS A 163 -8.07 -7.21 -1.23
N LEU A 164 -7.72 -7.42 0.05
CA LEU A 164 -7.88 -6.39 1.08
C LEU A 164 -7.06 -5.14 0.73
N TRP A 165 -5.79 -5.33 0.35
CA TRP A 165 -4.95 -4.24 -0.13
C TRP A 165 -5.60 -3.52 -1.31
N PHE A 166 -6.09 -4.24 -2.32
CA PHE A 166 -6.72 -3.61 -3.48
C PHE A 166 -7.92 -2.73 -3.11
N TRP A 167 -8.82 -3.19 -2.23
CA TRP A 167 -10.02 -2.41 -1.88
C TRP A 167 -9.73 -1.26 -0.93
N VAL A 168 -8.85 -1.45 0.06
CA VAL A 168 -8.36 -0.36 0.91
C VAL A 168 -7.67 0.70 0.04
N PHE A 169 -6.82 0.26 -0.89
CA PHE A 169 -6.17 1.15 -1.86
C PHE A 169 -7.19 1.89 -2.72
N THR A 170 -8.17 1.19 -3.29
CA THR A 170 -9.17 1.78 -4.21
C THR A 170 -10.01 2.86 -3.52
N ILE A 171 -10.48 2.60 -2.29
CA ILE A 171 -11.30 3.57 -1.54
C ILE A 171 -10.47 4.81 -1.21
N ASN A 172 -9.27 4.61 -0.64
CA ASN A 172 -8.41 5.71 -0.27
C ASN A 172 -7.84 6.45 -1.49
N PHE A 173 -7.67 5.78 -2.63
CA PHE A 173 -7.28 6.41 -3.89
C PHE A 173 -8.31 7.45 -4.33
N VAL A 174 -9.61 7.15 -4.21
CA VAL A 174 -10.68 8.12 -4.52
C VAL A 174 -10.60 9.31 -3.56
N VAL A 175 -10.49 9.06 -2.25
CA VAL A 175 -10.39 10.12 -1.24
C VAL A 175 -9.16 11.00 -1.47
N LEU A 176 -7.97 10.40 -1.63
CA LEU A 176 -6.71 11.10 -1.87
C LEU A 176 -6.72 11.88 -3.17
N SER A 177 -7.27 11.33 -4.24
CA SER A 177 -7.35 12.02 -5.53
C SER A 177 -8.30 13.21 -5.45
N SER A 178 -9.48 13.03 -4.87
CA SER A 178 -10.46 14.12 -4.73
C SER A 178 -9.94 15.24 -3.82
N THR A 179 -9.46 14.89 -2.62
CA THR A 179 -8.91 15.87 -1.68
C THR A 179 -7.60 16.49 -2.17
N GLY A 180 -6.73 15.68 -2.80
CA GLY A 180 -5.46 16.13 -3.36
C GLY A 180 -5.64 17.11 -4.50
N LEU A 181 -6.58 16.86 -5.43
CA LEU A 181 -6.90 17.82 -6.49
C LEU A 181 -7.51 19.12 -5.94
N MET A 182 -8.34 19.05 -4.89
CA MET A 182 -8.85 20.25 -4.21
C MET A 182 -7.74 21.08 -3.55
N LEU A 183 -6.70 20.42 -3.02
CA LEU A 183 -5.53 21.10 -2.45
C LEU A 183 -4.57 21.61 -3.53
N PHE A 184 -4.51 20.93 -4.67
CA PHE A 184 -3.64 21.26 -5.80
C PHE A 184 -4.14 22.48 -6.59
N PHE A 185 -5.46 22.66 -6.69
CA PHE A 185 -6.10 23.74 -7.44
C PHE A 185 -6.87 24.67 -6.49
N PRO A 186 -6.24 25.75 -5.99
CA PRO A 186 -6.85 26.68 -5.05
C PRO A 186 -8.15 27.31 -5.57
N GLU A 187 -8.32 27.42 -6.88
CA GLU A 187 -9.49 28.04 -7.53
C GLU A 187 -10.76 27.18 -7.41
N VAL A 188 -10.61 25.88 -7.24
CA VAL A 188 -11.72 24.92 -6.99
C VAL A 188 -11.69 24.39 -5.56
N ALA A 189 -10.78 24.92 -4.73
CA ALA A 189 -10.66 24.52 -3.34
C ALA A 189 -11.95 24.90 -2.58
N PRO A 190 -12.29 24.13 -1.53
CA PRO A 190 -13.40 24.47 -0.66
C PRO A 190 -13.24 25.88 -0.07
N SER A 191 -14.35 26.48 0.36
CA SER A 191 -14.31 27.68 1.21
C SER A 191 -13.34 27.47 2.39
N HIS A 192 -12.77 28.56 2.93
CA HIS A 192 -11.86 28.49 4.08
C HIS A 192 -12.41 27.64 5.25
N GLU A 193 -13.73 27.56 5.39
CA GLU A 193 -14.44 26.75 6.39
C GLU A 193 -14.30 25.22 6.20
N ASN A 194 -14.11 24.76 4.96
CA ASN A 194 -14.04 23.33 4.60
C ASN A 194 -12.61 22.82 4.40
N ALA A 195 -11.63 23.72 4.27
CA ALA A 195 -10.21 23.36 4.10
C ALA A 195 -9.68 22.38 5.17
N PRO A 196 -10.02 22.51 6.47
CA PRO A 196 -9.46 21.60 7.46
C PRO A 196 -10.11 20.19 7.47
N ILE A 197 -11.34 20.02 6.96
CA ILE A 197 -11.90 18.67 6.68
C ILE A 197 -11.14 18.01 5.52
N VAL A 198 -10.90 18.75 4.44
CA VAL A 198 -10.22 18.20 3.25
C VAL A 198 -8.82 17.72 3.58
N ILE A 199 -8.02 18.53 4.28
CA ILE A 199 -6.67 18.10 4.70
C ILE A 199 -6.71 16.93 5.69
N SER A 200 -7.69 16.89 6.60
CA SER A 200 -7.83 15.78 7.55
C SER A 200 -8.12 14.46 6.84
N LEU A 201 -9.08 14.48 5.89
CA LEU A 201 -9.38 13.31 5.06
C LEU A 201 -8.17 12.88 4.24
N HIS A 202 -7.45 13.84 3.66
CA HIS A 202 -6.23 13.56 2.90
C HIS A 202 -5.17 12.86 3.77
N ILE A 203 -4.89 13.40 4.96
CA ILE A 203 -3.89 12.85 5.88
C ILE A 203 -4.29 11.46 6.40
N ILE A 204 -5.56 11.27 6.80
CA ILE A 204 -6.05 9.98 7.27
C ILE A 204 -5.94 8.91 6.18
N SER A 205 -6.33 9.24 4.95
CA SER A 205 -6.17 8.32 3.83
C SER A 205 -4.71 8.08 3.46
N ALA A 206 -3.84 9.10 3.57
CA ALA A 206 -2.41 8.95 3.36
C ALA A 206 -1.77 8.03 4.40
N MET A 207 -2.17 8.12 5.68
CA MET A 207 -1.75 7.19 6.73
C MET A 207 -2.17 5.75 6.42
N ALA A 208 -3.41 5.55 6.00
CA ALA A 208 -3.92 4.22 5.66
C ALA A 208 -3.16 3.60 4.47
N ILE A 209 -2.94 4.37 3.39
CA ILE A 209 -2.17 3.94 2.23
C ILE A 209 -0.70 3.72 2.60
N GLY A 210 -0.08 4.62 3.35
CA GLY A 210 1.30 4.49 3.80
C GLY A 210 1.53 3.21 4.58
N ALA A 211 0.69 2.95 5.59
CA ALA A 211 0.76 1.73 6.39
C ALA A 211 0.60 0.46 5.54
N PHE A 212 -0.45 0.37 4.73
CA PHE A 212 -0.69 -0.81 3.91
C PHE A 212 0.32 -0.97 2.78
N ALA A 213 0.89 0.11 2.23
CA ALA A 213 1.95 0.04 1.24
C ALA A 213 3.20 -0.62 1.81
N ILE A 214 3.58 -0.28 3.05
CA ILE A 214 4.68 -0.94 3.76
C ILE A 214 4.39 -2.44 3.94
N VAL A 215 3.18 -2.80 4.41
CA VAL A 215 2.78 -4.21 4.51
C VAL A 215 2.88 -4.90 3.14
N HIS A 216 2.31 -4.30 2.09
CA HIS A 216 2.35 -4.82 0.73
C HIS A 216 3.78 -5.07 0.23
N ILE A 217 4.69 -4.12 0.43
CA ILE A 217 6.09 -4.24 0.03
C ILE A 217 6.76 -5.39 0.79
N PHE A 218 6.63 -5.44 2.12
CA PHE A 218 7.22 -6.51 2.93
C PHE A 218 6.67 -7.89 2.53
N MET A 219 5.37 -8.00 2.29
CA MET A 219 4.73 -9.24 1.83
C MET A 219 5.28 -9.68 0.48
N ALA A 220 5.49 -8.74 -0.45
CA ALA A 220 5.98 -9.03 -1.79
C ALA A 220 7.49 -9.32 -1.85
N THR A 221 8.31 -8.71 -0.99
CA THR A 221 9.78 -8.75 -1.10
C THR A 221 10.46 -9.63 -0.06
N VAL A 222 10.03 -9.56 1.21
CA VAL A 222 10.73 -10.19 2.33
C VAL A 222 10.00 -11.43 2.82
N ILE A 223 8.69 -11.32 3.08
CA ILE A 223 7.93 -12.39 3.75
C ILE A 223 7.59 -13.52 2.77
N SER A 224 7.03 -13.23 1.59
CA SER A 224 6.74 -14.29 0.60
C SER A 224 7.96 -14.53 -0.28
N GLU A 225 8.66 -15.64 -0.05
CA GLU A 225 9.81 -16.04 -0.85
C GLU A 225 9.43 -16.17 -2.34
N GLY A 226 10.18 -15.52 -3.22
CA GLY A 226 9.88 -15.49 -4.67
C GLY A 226 8.75 -14.55 -5.09
N GLY A 227 8.10 -13.85 -4.15
CA GLY A 227 7.00 -12.93 -4.40
C GLY A 227 7.36 -11.79 -5.36
N LEU A 228 8.56 -11.21 -5.22
CA LEU A 228 8.99 -10.06 -6.02
C LEU A 228 9.10 -10.37 -7.53
N SER A 229 9.41 -11.62 -7.89
CA SER A 229 9.54 -12.03 -9.30
C SER A 229 8.26 -11.77 -10.10
N ASN A 230 7.10 -11.84 -9.42
CA ASN A 230 5.79 -11.56 -10.02
C ASN A 230 5.69 -10.15 -10.61
N MET A 231 6.33 -9.16 -10.00
CA MET A 231 6.28 -7.76 -10.42
C MET A 231 7.52 -7.30 -11.19
N ILE A 232 8.60 -8.08 -11.21
CA ILE A 232 9.77 -7.78 -12.06
C ILE A 232 9.59 -8.43 -13.44
N THR A 233 9.21 -9.70 -13.48
CA THR A 233 9.19 -10.49 -14.71
C THR A 233 7.79 -10.80 -15.22
N GLY A 234 6.77 -10.62 -14.37
CA GLY A 234 5.40 -11.08 -14.64
C GLY A 234 5.20 -12.59 -14.44
N LYS A 235 6.23 -13.31 -13.98
CA LYS A 235 6.21 -14.78 -13.80
C LYS A 235 6.39 -15.16 -12.33
N CYS A 236 5.88 -16.34 -11.98
CA CYS A 236 6.09 -16.97 -10.67
C CYS A 236 6.63 -18.38 -10.81
N ASP A 237 7.27 -18.89 -9.76
CA ASP A 237 7.61 -20.31 -9.67
C ASP A 237 6.35 -21.19 -9.51
N GLU A 238 6.39 -22.40 -10.05
CA GLU A 238 5.27 -23.34 -9.97
C GLU A 238 4.96 -23.79 -8.54
N ASN A 239 5.97 -24.06 -7.69
CA ASN A 239 5.73 -24.43 -6.29
C ASN A 239 5.18 -23.25 -5.50
N TRP A 240 5.63 -22.03 -5.79
CA TRP A 240 5.02 -20.81 -5.24
C TRP A 240 3.54 -20.70 -5.60
N ALA A 241 3.18 -20.94 -6.86
CA ALA A 241 1.77 -20.93 -7.30
C ALA A 241 0.94 -22.02 -6.61
N LYS A 242 1.49 -23.24 -6.47
CA LYS A 242 0.83 -24.35 -5.75
C LYS A 242 0.62 -24.04 -4.27
N GLN A 243 1.57 -23.39 -3.62
CA GLN A 243 1.52 -23.11 -2.19
C GLN A 243 0.61 -21.91 -1.88
N HIS A 244 0.81 -20.78 -2.57
CA HIS A 244 0.15 -19.52 -2.22
C HIS A 244 -1.11 -19.22 -3.04
N HIS A 245 -1.33 -19.90 -4.16
CA HIS A 245 -2.41 -19.62 -5.11
C HIS A 245 -2.99 -20.89 -5.73
N ASN A 246 -3.16 -21.91 -4.90
CA ASN A 246 -3.45 -23.28 -5.32
C ASN A 246 -4.69 -23.42 -6.21
N ARG A 247 -5.75 -22.63 -5.99
CA ARG A 247 -6.95 -22.66 -6.84
C ARG A 247 -6.69 -22.07 -8.22
N TRP A 248 -5.90 -21.00 -8.29
CA TRP A 248 -5.49 -20.43 -9.58
C TRP A 248 -4.53 -21.36 -10.32
N TYR A 249 -3.60 -22.00 -9.62
CA TYR A 249 -2.72 -22.98 -10.26
C TYR A 249 -3.52 -24.13 -10.90
N LYS A 250 -4.56 -24.63 -10.21
CA LYS A 250 -5.46 -25.67 -10.76
C LYS A 250 -6.17 -25.23 -12.04
N THR A 251 -6.54 -23.95 -12.20
CA THR A 251 -7.16 -23.47 -13.45
C THR A 251 -6.16 -23.40 -14.59
N VAL A 252 -4.96 -22.86 -14.33
CA VAL A 252 -3.89 -22.77 -15.34
C VAL A 252 -3.42 -24.16 -15.80
N ASN A 253 -3.35 -25.13 -14.90
CA ASN A 253 -2.91 -26.48 -15.27
C ASN A 253 -3.94 -27.22 -16.14
N LYS A 254 -5.24 -26.97 -15.92
CA LYS A 254 -6.31 -27.54 -16.76
C LYS A 254 -6.31 -26.96 -18.18
N GLU A 255 -5.96 -25.69 -18.36
CA GLU A 255 -5.88 -25.05 -19.67
C GLU A 255 -4.69 -25.52 -20.52
N LYS A 256 -3.72 -26.23 -19.92
CA LYS A 256 -2.54 -26.79 -20.60
C LYS A 256 -2.69 -28.27 -20.99
N GLN A 257 -3.77 -28.92 -20.57
CA GLN A 257 -4.13 -30.30 -20.92
C GLN A 257 -5.13 -30.30 -22.07
#